data_AF-A0ABD3QWP0-F1
#
_entry.id   AF-A0ABD3QWP0-F1
#
_cell.length_a   1.000
_cell.length_b   1.000
_cell.length_c   1.000
_cell.angle_alpha   90.00
_cell.angle_beta   90.00
_cell.angle_gamma   90.00
#
_symmetry.space_group_name_H-M   'P 1'
#
loop_
_entity.id
_entity.type
_entity.pdbx_description
1 polymer ?
#
loop_
_entity_poly.entity_id
_entity_poly.type
_entity_poly.pdbx_seq_one_letter_code
_entity_poly.pdbx_strand_id
1 'polypeptide(L)'
;MTNHKAARRRDDKTDCWVESGVTNSSPTSTRTNEHQINAIREHSVASDPPTDQVPIYHVHKWEWLNVLYLSFFSIYGITIRSFLGRIFGGDCDATTPIDDWLTPFSSRICVTASGKTAQHGGALFIDLPANMFGCFIMGFLTGHHKDWPTLPWLEHDHPLQYDEGLHLGLKTALCGTITTLSSWNGQMVLMMDGTGTVLGSQVVAALFGYVIGLQISISSFRAGRTLASWCHLKANPHIFDVDLTPPDNDRDKSLRSHHHLIARVIPSIVALVLFVLYVLGDVHWNILYYRKLWIACLVGPLGTLMRWKFGTLNGELESNNWQWFPIGTFASNVIASVTACLINAIFTDMNSHEDWSLAYDILAAARLGFAGSLSTVSSMVKEVVEISEKNPYHDKRAFIYSYGTLVTCCLLGLLVYSPMVRFI
;
A
#
# COMPACT_ATOMS: atom_id res chain seq x y z
N MET A 1 -35.98 74.93 2.99
CA MET A 1 -34.88 75.77 3.48
C MET A 1 -33.73 74.86 3.90
N THR A 2 -32.56 75.03 3.25
CA THR A 2 -31.18 74.70 3.68
C THR A 2 -30.87 73.33 4.31
N ASN A 3 -30.18 72.42 3.60
CA ASN A 3 -28.70 72.27 3.51
C ASN A 3 -27.98 71.86 4.81
N HIS A 4 -27.38 70.66 4.84
CA HIS A 4 -25.92 70.44 4.96
C HIS A 4 -25.57 68.94 4.77
N LYS A 5 -24.80 68.59 3.72
CA LYS A 5 -23.33 68.30 3.68
C LYS A 5 -22.88 67.10 4.53
N ALA A 6 -21.94 66.24 4.16
CA ALA A 6 -21.20 65.88 2.94
C ALA A 6 -20.10 64.86 3.37
N ALA A 7 -19.46 64.21 2.37
CA ALA A 7 -18.13 63.57 2.37
C ALA A 7 -18.09 62.05 2.66
N ARG A 8 -17.88 61.17 1.66
CA ARG A 8 -16.62 60.78 0.92
C ARG A 8 -15.77 59.79 1.74
N ARG A 9 -15.14 58.71 1.22
CA ARG A 9 -14.91 58.15 -0.14
C ARG A 9 -14.19 56.78 -0.02
N ARG A 10 -14.48 55.85 -0.96
CA ARG A 10 -13.57 54.98 -1.76
C ARG A 10 -12.74 53.86 -1.09
N ASP A 11 -12.40 52.74 -1.74
CA ASP A 11 -12.38 52.37 -3.18
C ASP A 11 -12.48 50.84 -3.39
N ASP A 12 -13.02 50.49 -4.56
CA ASP A 12 -13.12 49.18 -5.22
C ASP A 12 -11.77 48.66 -5.78
N LYS A 13 -11.70 47.34 -6.02
CA LYS A 13 -11.26 46.77 -7.32
C LYS A 13 -11.47 45.26 -7.41
N THR A 14 -12.17 44.83 -8.47
CA THR A 14 -12.27 43.47 -9.01
C THR A 14 -11.87 43.47 -10.49
N ASP A 15 -11.09 42.46 -10.86
CA ASP A 15 -10.97 41.66 -12.09
C ASP A 15 -11.26 42.24 -13.49
N CYS A 16 -10.40 41.87 -14.45
CA CYS A 16 -10.85 41.34 -15.75
C CYS A 16 -9.73 40.65 -16.55
N TRP A 17 -10.12 39.54 -17.18
CA TRP A 17 -9.42 38.74 -18.19
C TRP A 17 -9.33 39.47 -19.55
N VAL A 18 -8.28 39.19 -20.34
CA VAL A 18 -8.22 39.52 -21.78
C VAL A 18 -7.57 38.37 -22.55
N GLU A 19 -8.34 37.78 -23.47
CA GLU A 19 -7.86 37.01 -24.63
C GLU A 19 -7.37 37.96 -25.73
N SER A 20 -6.36 37.57 -26.50
CA SER A 20 -6.16 38.11 -27.86
C SER A 20 -5.40 37.13 -28.75
N GLY A 21 -5.87 37.01 -29.99
CA GLY A 21 -5.23 36.29 -31.08
C GLY A 21 -4.86 37.21 -32.25
N VAL A 22 -4.01 36.63 -33.13
CA VAL A 22 -3.76 36.91 -34.55
C VAL A 22 -2.90 38.14 -34.92
N THR A 23 -1.71 37.91 -35.53
CA THR A 23 -1.41 38.18 -36.96
C THR A 23 0.05 37.89 -37.35
N ASN A 24 0.22 37.40 -38.58
CA ASN A 24 1.47 37.06 -39.27
C ASN A 24 2.32 38.28 -39.63
N SER A 25 3.65 38.17 -39.49
CA SER A 25 4.61 38.76 -40.43
C SER A 25 5.96 38.01 -40.37
N SER A 26 6.48 37.65 -41.54
CA SER A 26 7.81 37.05 -41.78
C SER A 26 8.75 38.13 -42.37
N PRO A 27 10.02 37.83 -42.70
CA PRO A 27 11.08 37.28 -41.86
C PRO A 27 12.32 38.21 -41.88
N THR A 28 13.09 38.28 -40.79
CA THR A 28 14.41 38.95 -40.81
C THR A 28 15.49 38.02 -40.27
N SER A 29 16.27 37.49 -41.22
CA SER A 29 17.68 37.14 -41.14
C SER A 29 18.38 37.47 -39.81
N THR A 30 18.71 36.44 -39.04
CA THR A 30 19.83 36.47 -38.09
C THR A 30 20.60 35.16 -38.18
N ARG A 31 21.67 35.22 -38.96
CA ARG A 31 22.71 34.21 -39.10
C ARG A 31 23.73 34.51 -37.99
N THR A 32 23.68 33.79 -36.88
CA THR A 32 24.76 33.78 -35.87
C THR A 32 24.60 32.55 -34.96
N ASN A 33 25.72 31.87 -34.71
CA ASN A 33 25.98 30.91 -33.63
C ASN A 33 25.78 29.40 -33.86
N GLU A 34 26.24 28.86 -35.00
CA GLU A 34 26.62 27.43 -35.09
C GLU A 34 28.08 27.17 -34.63
N HIS A 35 28.93 28.20 -34.55
CA HIS A 35 30.34 28.02 -34.15
C HIS A 35 30.60 27.96 -32.63
N GLN A 36 29.62 28.27 -31.77
CA GLN A 36 29.77 28.18 -30.31
C GLN A 36 29.31 26.85 -29.71
N ILE A 37 28.53 26.04 -30.44
CA ILE A 37 28.02 24.74 -29.95
C ILE A 37 29.07 23.63 -30.14
N ASN A 38 29.99 23.76 -31.10
CA ASN A 38 31.03 22.75 -31.33
C ASN A 38 32.24 22.87 -30.39
N ALA A 39 32.47 24.00 -29.74
CA ALA A 39 33.59 24.19 -28.81
C ALA A 39 33.37 23.56 -27.42
N ILE A 40 32.12 23.20 -27.07
CA ILE A 40 31.80 22.50 -25.80
C ILE A 40 31.92 20.98 -25.97
N ARG A 41 31.95 20.47 -27.21
CA ARG A 41 31.93 19.02 -27.49
C ARG A 41 33.32 18.36 -27.51
N GLU A 42 34.40 19.14 -27.56
CA GLU A 42 35.77 18.62 -27.69
C GLU A 42 36.56 18.53 -26.36
N HIS A 43 35.98 18.96 -25.24
CA HIS A 43 36.64 18.88 -23.93
C HIS A 43 36.19 17.73 -23.01
N SER A 44 35.36 16.78 -23.48
CA SER A 44 34.87 15.65 -22.67
C SER A 44 35.53 14.30 -22.97
N VAL A 45 36.74 14.28 -23.57
CA VAL A 45 37.52 13.05 -23.77
C VAL A 45 38.77 13.11 -22.91
N ALA A 46 38.62 12.79 -21.62
CA ALA A 46 39.72 12.60 -20.70
C ALA A 46 39.42 11.41 -19.77
N SER A 47 40.08 10.30 -20.07
CA SER A 47 40.51 9.21 -19.18
C SER A 47 39.52 8.65 -18.15
N ASP A 48 38.99 7.46 -18.43
CA ASP A 48 38.35 6.59 -17.44
C ASP A 48 39.33 6.26 -16.29
N PRO A 49 38.94 6.47 -15.01
CA PRO A 49 39.71 5.97 -13.88
C PRO A 49 39.52 4.44 -13.74
N PRO A 50 40.49 3.75 -13.11
CA PRO A 50 40.46 2.29 -12.98
C PRO A 50 39.24 1.86 -12.15
N THR A 51 38.65 0.75 -12.58
CA THR A 51 37.51 0.07 -11.96
C THR A 51 37.88 -0.43 -10.57
N ASP A 52 37.60 0.38 -9.55
CA ASP A 52 37.62 -0.04 -8.16
C ASP A 52 36.53 -1.11 -7.96
N GLN A 53 36.96 -2.35 -7.75
CA GLN A 53 36.11 -3.45 -7.31
C GLN A 53 35.56 -3.09 -5.92
N VAL A 54 34.30 -2.64 -5.86
CA VAL A 54 33.57 -2.47 -4.62
C VAL A 54 33.55 -3.82 -3.88
N PRO A 55 34.04 -3.91 -2.63
CA PRO A 55 34.17 -5.18 -1.93
C PRO A 55 32.79 -5.82 -1.71
N ILE A 56 32.62 -7.01 -2.29
CA ILE A 56 31.41 -7.87 -2.27
C ILE A 56 30.87 -8.13 -0.84
N TYR A 57 31.72 -7.98 0.19
CA TYR A 57 31.33 -8.11 1.60
C TYR A 57 30.31 -7.07 2.08
N HIS A 58 30.20 -5.91 1.44
CA HIS A 58 29.22 -4.89 1.86
C HIS A 58 27.79 -5.21 1.40
N VAL A 59 27.59 -5.99 0.33
CA VAL A 59 26.25 -6.26 -0.23
C VAL A 59 25.44 -7.23 0.65
N HIS A 60 26.09 -8.22 1.26
CA HIS A 60 25.39 -9.27 2.01
C HIS A 60 24.88 -8.83 3.39
N LYS A 61 25.50 -7.82 4.02
CA LYS A 61 25.17 -7.38 5.39
C LYS A 61 23.83 -6.66 5.47
N TRP A 62 23.40 -6.03 4.39
CA TRP A 62 22.15 -5.27 4.33
C TRP A 62 20.91 -6.15 4.09
N GLU A 63 21.08 -7.35 3.55
CA GLU A 63 19.96 -8.25 3.26
C GLU A 63 19.28 -8.77 4.53
N TRP A 64 20.03 -9.18 5.55
CA TRP A 64 19.45 -9.73 6.78
C TRP A 64 18.68 -8.68 7.59
N LEU A 65 19.17 -7.45 7.63
CA LEU A 65 18.47 -6.36 8.31
C LEU A 65 17.15 -6.04 7.61
N ASN A 66 17.14 -6.04 6.27
CA ASN A 66 15.92 -5.88 5.48
C ASN A 66 14.92 -7.01 5.77
N VAL A 67 15.38 -8.26 5.86
CA VAL A 67 14.53 -9.41 6.24
C VAL A 67 13.92 -9.21 7.62
N LEU A 68 14.68 -8.72 8.60
CA LEU A 68 14.17 -8.44 9.95
C LEU A 68 13.12 -7.33 9.93
N TYR A 69 13.39 -6.19 9.29
CA TYR A 69 12.42 -5.10 9.17
C TYR A 69 11.14 -5.56 8.48
N LEU A 70 11.26 -6.27 7.36
CA LEU A 70 10.11 -6.81 6.64
C LEU A 70 9.29 -7.75 7.54
N SER A 71 9.95 -8.57 8.35
CA SER A 71 9.29 -9.50 9.27
C SER A 71 8.55 -8.76 10.38
N PHE A 72 9.19 -7.84 11.10
CA PHE A 72 8.54 -7.14 12.21
C PHE A 72 7.39 -6.23 11.76
N PHE A 73 7.59 -5.47 10.68
CA PHE A 73 6.53 -4.61 10.16
C PHE A 73 5.37 -5.40 9.53
N SER A 74 5.60 -6.64 9.08
CA SER A 74 4.51 -7.52 8.65
C SER A 74 3.57 -7.90 9.80
N ILE A 75 4.12 -8.15 11.01
CA ILE A 75 3.33 -8.47 12.20
C ILE A 75 2.40 -7.31 12.56
N TYR A 76 2.87 -6.08 12.45
CA TYR A 76 2.06 -4.89 12.67
C TYR A 76 0.95 -4.74 11.64
N GLY A 77 1.26 -4.92 10.36
CA GLY A 77 0.24 -4.76 9.34
C GLY A 77 -0.83 -5.85 9.41
N ILE A 78 -0.45 -7.10 9.69
CA ILE A 78 -1.39 -8.20 9.95
C ILE A 78 -2.27 -7.89 11.15
N THR A 79 -1.67 -7.40 12.24
CA THR A 79 -2.40 -6.97 13.44
C THR A 79 -3.42 -5.89 13.09
N ILE A 80 -2.97 -4.76 12.53
CA ILE A 80 -3.82 -3.61 12.20
C ILE A 80 -4.96 -4.05 11.26
N ARG A 81 -4.65 -4.81 10.20
CA ARG A 81 -5.66 -5.32 9.27
C ARG A 81 -6.70 -6.19 9.98
N SER A 82 -6.26 -7.12 10.83
CA SER A 82 -7.15 -8.05 11.52
C SER A 82 -8.08 -7.33 12.50
N PHE A 83 -7.57 -6.33 13.22
CA PHE A 83 -8.38 -5.52 14.13
C PHE A 83 -9.31 -4.55 13.39
N LEU A 84 -8.88 -3.91 12.30
CA LEU A 84 -9.77 -3.10 11.47
C LEU A 84 -10.90 -3.95 10.87
N GLY A 85 -10.59 -5.16 10.41
CA GLY A 85 -11.59 -6.10 9.94
C GLY A 85 -12.65 -6.40 11.01
N ARG A 86 -12.23 -6.63 12.26
CA ARG A 86 -13.17 -6.83 13.38
C ARG A 86 -14.00 -5.60 13.70
N ILE A 87 -13.35 -4.44 13.85
CA ILE A 87 -13.99 -3.17 14.22
C ILE A 87 -15.10 -2.80 13.24
N PHE A 88 -14.90 -3.01 11.95
CA PHE A 88 -15.82 -2.51 10.94
C PHE A 88 -16.88 -3.50 10.47
N GLY A 89 -16.79 -4.79 10.80
CA GLY A 89 -17.82 -5.75 10.42
C GLY A 89 -17.56 -7.22 10.78
N GLY A 90 -16.30 -7.60 11.01
CA GLY A 90 -15.93 -9.00 11.25
C GLY A 90 -16.61 -9.63 12.47
N ASP A 91 -16.84 -8.85 13.54
CA ASP A 91 -17.51 -9.35 14.75
C ASP A 91 -19.03 -9.45 14.59
N CYS A 92 -19.60 -8.81 13.57
CA CYS A 92 -21.02 -8.88 13.24
C CYS A 92 -21.36 -10.12 12.39
N ASP A 93 -20.37 -10.63 11.65
CA ASP A 93 -20.49 -11.83 10.82
C ASP A 93 -20.08 -13.13 11.56
N ALA A 94 -19.54 -13.01 12.77
CA ALA A 94 -19.02 -14.15 13.52
C ALA A 94 -20.16 -15.07 14.00
N THR A 95 -20.14 -16.34 13.58
CA THR A 95 -21.08 -17.37 14.03
C THR A 95 -20.93 -17.69 15.51
N THR A 96 -19.72 -17.52 16.04
CA THR A 96 -19.41 -17.60 17.46
C THR A 96 -18.87 -16.23 17.90
N PRO A 97 -19.55 -15.53 18.83
CA PRO A 97 -19.04 -14.27 19.34
C PRO A 97 -17.64 -14.47 19.91
N ILE A 98 -16.70 -13.64 19.50
CA ILE A 98 -15.40 -13.56 20.16
C ILE A 98 -15.68 -12.86 21.49
N ASP A 99 -15.42 -13.50 22.62
CA ASP A 99 -15.60 -12.87 23.93
C ASP A 99 -14.28 -12.25 24.39
N ASP A 100 -14.02 -11.01 23.96
CA ASP A 100 -12.83 -10.27 24.37
C ASP A 100 -13.10 -8.78 24.58
N TRP A 101 -12.04 -8.03 24.92
CA TRP A 101 -12.11 -6.61 25.28
C TRP A 101 -12.63 -5.71 24.15
N LEU A 102 -12.54 -6.14 22.88
CA LEU A 102 -12.93 -5.33 21.72
C LEU A 102 -14.42 -5.50 21.38
N THR A 103 -14.96 -6.68 21.64
CA THR A 103 -16.31 -7.10 21.24
C THR A 103 -17.42 -6.13 21.61
N PRO A 104 -17.47 -5.54 22.84
CA PRO A 104 -18.53 -4.60 23.21
C PRO A 104 -18.62 -3.37 22.30
N PHE A 105 -17.50 -3.01 21.66
CA PHE A 105 -17.39 -1.88 20.74
C PHE A 105 -17.55 -2.30 19.28
N SER A 106 -16.80 -3.32 18.83
CA SER A 106 -16.80 -3.77 17.42
C SER A 106 -18.15 -4.31 16.97
N SER A 107 -18.91 -4.98 17.83
CA SER A 107 -20.21 -5.55 17.49
C SER A 107 -21.30 -4.50 17.23
N ARG A 108 -21.02 -3.21 17.42
CA ARG A 108 -21.97 -2.11 17.21
C ARG A 108 -21.79 -1.36 15.89
N ILE A 109 -20.63 -1.46 15.26
CA ILE A 109 -20.29 -0.62 14.10
C ILE A 109 -20.83 -1.25 12.81
N CYS A 110 -20.61 -2.55 12.58
CA CYS A 110 -21.21 -3.37 11.50
C CYS A 110 -21.40 -2.65 10.15
N VAL A 111 -20.40 -1.91 9.66
CA VAL A 111 -20.47 -1.13 8.41
C VAL A 111 -20.12 -1.99 7.19
N THR A 112 -19.24 -2.97 7.35
CA THR A 112 -18.81 -3.88 6.30
C THR A 112 -19.38 -5.28 6.51
N ALA A 113 -19.45 -6.06 5.44
CA ALA A 113 -19.96 -7.43 5.48
C ALA A 113 -19.13 -8.35 4.58
N SER A 114 -18.98 -9.61 4.97
CA SER A 114 -18.27 -10.63 4.20
C SER A 114 -19.10 -11.23 3.06
N GLY A 115 -20.37 -10.81 2.95
CA GLY A 115 -21.35 -11.36 2.01
C GLY A 115 -21.92 -12.74 2.39
N LYS A 116 -21.52 -13.30 3.54
CA LYS A 116 -21.99 -14.60 4.03
C LYS A 116 -23.33 -14.51 4.77
N THR A 117 -23.56 -13.42 5.48
CA THR A 117 -24.74 -13.23 6.34
C THR A 117 -25.91 -12.60 5.59
N ALA A 118 -27.05 -12.45 6.27
CA ALA A 118 -28.22 -11.75 5.75
C ALA A 118 -28.02 -10.22 5.65
N GLN A 119 -26.88 -9.69 6.11
CA GLN A 119 -26.61 -8.27 6.09
C GLN A 119 -26.47 -7.76 4.65
N HIS A 120 -27.39 -6.88 4.25
CA HIS A 120 -27.30 -6.19 2.96
C HIS A 120 -26.14 -5.19 2.99
N GLY A 121 -25.23 -5.29 2.01
CA GLY A 121 -24.07 -4.38 1.93
C GLY A 121 -22.75 -4.99 1.47
N GLY A 122 -22.71 -6.26 1.01
CA GLY A 122 -21.47 -6.97 0.66
C GLY A 122 -20.50 -6.27 -0.32
N ALA A 123 -20.93 -5.22 -1.02
CA ALA A 123 -20.03 -4.34 -1.77
C ALA A 123 -19.00 -3.62 -0.86
N LEU A 124 -19.36 -3.33 0.39
CA LEU A 124 -18.46 -2.84 1.44
C LEU A 124 -17.88 -4.06 2.19
N PHE A 125 -16.84 -4.65 1.63
CA PHE A 125 -16.21 -5.86 2.15
C PHE A 125 -15.36 -5.59 3.41
N ILE A 126 -15.12 -6.63 4.21
CA ILE A 126 -14.46 -6.52 5.53
C ILE A 126 -13.07 -5.86 5.46
N ASP A 127 -12.31 -6.14 4.40
CA ASP A 127 -10.95 -5.60 4.24
C ASP A 127 -10.91 -4.16 3.68
N LEU A 128 -12.06 -3.55 3.34
CA LEU A 128 -12.11 -2.23 2.70
C LEU A 128 -11.44 -1.14 3.57
N PRO A 129 -11.76 -0.99 4.88
CA PRO A 129 -11.12 0.04 5.71
C PRO A 129 -9.61 -0.16 5.85
N ALA A 130 -9.16 -1.42 5.94
CA ALA A 130 -7.73 -1.73 6.00
C ALA A 130 -7.03 -1.37 4.67
N ASN A 131 -7.63 -1.70 3.53
CA ASN A 131 -7.11 -1.32 2.21
C ASN A 131 -7.02 0.20 2.06
N MET A 132 -8.07 0.93 2.43
CA MET A 132 -8.08 2.40 2.43
C MET A 132 -6.97 2.99 3.30
N PHE A 133 -6.88 2.52 4.55
CA PHE A 133 -5.91 3.02 5.53
C PHE A 133 -4.47 2.72 5.12
N GLY A 134 -4.18 1.50 4.66
CA GLY A 134 -2.85 1.14 4.17
C GLY A 134 -2.45 1.89 2.91
N CYS A 135 -3.38 2.14 1.99
CA CYS A 135 -3.13 3.01 0.82
C CYS A 135 -2.87 4.46 1.22
N PHE A 136 -3.60 4.99 2.20
CA PHE A 136 -3.36 6.32 2.75
C PHE A 136 -1.94 6.44 3.34
N ILE A 137 -1.53 5.50 4.20
CA ILE A 137 -0.17 5.50 4.77
C ILE A 137 0.88 5.37 3.67
N MET A 138 0.67 4.49 2.68
CA MET A 138 1.59 4.36 1.53
C MET A 138 1.74 5.68 0.77
N GLY A 139 0.63 6.39 0.53
CA GLY A 139 0.65 7.71 -0.10
C GLY A 139 1.39 8.74 0.74
N PHE A 140 1.15 8.74 2.06
CA PHE A 140 1.81 9.62 3.01
C PHE A 140 3.33 9.42 3.04
N LEU A 141 3.80 8.17 2.97
CA LEU A 141 5.24 7.84 2.94
C LEU A 141 5.89 7.95 1.56
N THR A 142 5.11 8.05 0.49
CA THR A 142 5.63 8.16 -0.88
C THR A 142 5.83 9.62 -1.30
N GLY A 143 4.99 10.55 -0.82
CA GLY A 143 5.09 11.97 -1.16
C GLY A 143 4.79 12.25 -2.64
N HIS A 144 4.89 13.51 -3.07
CA HIS A 144 4.63 13.90 -4.47
C HIS A 144 5.85 13.79 -5.37
N HIS A 145 7.03 14.14 -4.86
CA HIS A 145 8.28 14.16 -5.61
C HIS A 145 9.19 13.01 -5.17
N LYS A 146 9.96 12.46 -6.12
CA LYS A 146 10.91 11.37 -5.81
C LYS A 146 12.03 11.80 -4.86
N ASP A 147 12.37 13.09 -4.90
CA ASP A 147 13.47 13.66 -4.10
C ASP A 147 13.02 14.10 -2.71
N TRP A 148 11.75 13.95 -2.36
CA TRP A 148 11.28 14.29 -1.03
C TRP A 148 11.70 13.22 -0.01
N PRO A 149 12.07 13.63 1.22
CA PRO A 149 12.35 12.69 2.29
C PRO A 149 11.16 11.75 2.53
N THR A 150 11.42 10.48 2.84
CA THR A 150 10.34 9.48 2.98
C THR A 150 9.44 9.73 4.20
N LEU A 151 9.97 10.35 5.26
CA LEU A 151 9.21 10.62 6.49
C LEU A 151 8.79 12.10 6.51
N PRO A 152 7.57 12.45 6.05
CA PRO A 152 7.20 13.85 5.79
C PRO A 152 7.06 14.73 7.03
N TRP A 153 6.96 14.13 8.22
CA TRP A 153 6.84 14.84 9.49
C TRP A 153 8.19 15.13 10.17
N LEU A 154 9.30 14.65 9.60
CA LEU A 154 10.64 14.88 10.14
C LEU A 154 11.40 15.90 9.28
N GLU A 155 12.35 16.56 9.91
CA GLU A 155 13.33 17.41 9.22
C GLU A 155 14.19 16.57 8.26
N HIS A 156 14.69 17.19 7.20
CA HIS A 156 15.41 16.55 6.11
C HIS A 156 16.72 15.90 6.57
N ASP A 157 17.41 16.52 7.53
CA ASP A 157 18.66 16.06 8.13
C ASP A 157 18.47 15.00 9.22
N HIS A 158 17.23 14.69 9.59
CA HIS A 158 16.95 13.75 10.66
C HIS A 158 17.51 12.34 10.34
N PRO A 159 18.20 11.67 11.28
CA PRO A 159 18.88 10.39 11.04
C PRO A 159 18.01 9.29 10.41
N LEU A 160 16.73 9.25 10.79
CA LEU A 160 15.78 8.27 10.29
C LEU A 160 15.44 8.42 8.81
N GLN A 161 15.66 9.60 8.20
CA GLN A 161 15.47 9.81 6.76
C GLN A 161 16.48 9.02 5.92
N TYR A 162 17.56 8.54 6.53
CA TYR A 162 18.59 7.75 5.86
C TYR A 162 18.51 6.26 6.21
N ASP A 163 17.55 5.83 7.05
CA ASP A 163 17.36 4.43 7.38
C ASP A 163 16.50 3.71 6.33
N GLU A 164 17.16 3.24 5.26
CA GLU A 164 16.50 2.54 4.15
C GLU A 164 15.73 1.29 4.62
N GLY A 165 16.23 0.60 5.64
CA GLY A 165 15.58 -0.59 6.20
C GLY A 165 14.25 -0.25 6.88
N LEU A 166 14.21 0.84 7.65
CA LEU A 166 12.98 1.38 8.23
C LEU A 166 11.99 1.77 7.12
N HIS A 167 12.45 2.48 6.10
CA HIS A 167 11.61 2.88 4.96
C HIS A 167 11.03 1.69 4.21
N LEU A 168 11.85 0.66 4.00
CA LEU A 168 11.44 -0.61 3.41
C LEU A 168 10.41 -1.31 4.29
N GLY A 169 10.64 -1.37 5.60
CA GLY A 169 9.70 -1.93 6.57
C GLY A 169 8.34 -1.22 6.55
N LEU A 170 8.33 0.12 6.57
CA LEU A 170 7.10 0.92 6.56
C LEU A 170 6.36 0.82 5.21
N LYS A 171 7.03 1.06 4.08
CA LYS A 171 6.37 1.10 2.77
C LYS A 171 6.04 -0.32 2.28
N THR A 172 7.01 -1.23 2.32
CA THR A 172 6.85 -2.55 1.71
C THR A 172 6.16 -3.53 2.63
N ALA A 173 6.57 -3.64 3.90
CA ALA A 173 5.97 -4.62 4.81
C ALA A 173 4.68 -4.11 5.46
N LEU A 174 4.71 -2.98 6.19
CA LEU A 174 3.57 -2.47 6.93
C LEU A 174 2.40 -2.15 5.99
N CYS A 175 2.55 -1.18 5.09
CA CYS A 175 1.47 -0.82 4.15
C CYS A 175 1.06 -2.02 3.27
N GLY A 176 2.02 -2.87 2.92
CA GLY A 176 1.77 -4.07 2.13
C GLY A 176 0.83 -5.05 2.85
N THR A 177 1.07 -5.33 4.13
CA THR A 177 0.33 -6.32 4.94
C THR A 177 -0.89 -5.77 5.67
N ILE A 178 -0.99 -4.44 5.84
CA ILE A 178 -2.25 -3.77 6.20
C ILE A 178 -3.27 -3.97 5.08
N THR A 179 -2.83 -3.86 3.82
CA THR A 179 -3.72 -4.10 2.67
C THR A 179 -3.71 -5.57 2.25
N THR A 180 -4.74 -6.02 1.55
CA THR A 180 -4.78 -7.34 0.93
C THR A 180 -5.71 -7.34 -0.28
N LEU A 181 -5.20 -7.82 -1.41
CA LEU A 181 -6.05 -8.09 -2.57
C LEU A 181 -6.65 -9.50 -2.49
N SER A 182 -5.93 -10.47 -1.91
CA SER A 182 -6.38 -11.86 -1.88
C SER A 182 -7.62 -12.08 -1.02
N SER A 183 -7.70 -11.45 0.17
CA SER A 183 -8.89 -11.54 1.02
C SER A 183 -10.08 -10.76 0.45
N TRP A 184 -9.82 -9.60 -0.18
CA TRP A 184 -10.82 -8.85 -0.92
C TRP A 184 -11.39 -9.67 -2.09
N ASN A 185 -10.52 -10.22 -2.95
CA ASN A 185 -10.91 -11.08 -4.08
C ASN A 185 -11.69 -12.30 -3.60
N GLY A 186 -11.24 -12.96 -2.52
CA GLY A 186 -11.94 -14.11 -1.94
C GLY A 186 -13.37 -13.80 -1.53
N GLN A 187 -13.64 -12.62 -0.95
CA GLN A 187 -15.00 -12.19 -0.60
C GLN A 187 -15.85 -11.93 -1.85
N MET A 188 -15.28 -11.27 -2.87
CA MET A 188 -15.99 -11.01 -4.13
C MET A 188 -16.34 -12.31 -4.86
N VAL A 189 -15.40 -13.26 -4.96
CA VAL A 189 -15.61 -14.57 -5.60
C VAL A 189 -16.68 -15.37 -4.86
N LEU A 190 -16.63 -15.43 -3.53
CA LEU A 190 -17.62 -16.11 -2.71
C LEU A 190 -19.03 -15.52 -2.93
N MET A 191 -19.14 -14.19 -2.99
CA MET A 191 -20.42 -13.53 -3.30
C MET A 191 -20.89 -13.79 -4.74
N MET A 192 -20.00 -13.79 -5.72
CA MET A 192 -20.37 -14.07 -7.12
C MET A 192 -20.88 -15.49 -7.30
N ASP A 193 -20.19 -16.47 -6.71
CA ASP A 193 -20.61 -17.87 -6.79
C ASP A 193 -21.91 -18.12 -6.01
N GLY A 194 -22.01 -17.56 -4.80
CA GLY A 194 -23.18 -17.65 -3.94
C GLY A 194 -23.27 -18.93 -3.10
N THR A 195 -22.35 -19.90 -3.27
CA THR A 195 -22.35 -21.09 -2.42
C THR A 195 -21.76 -20.76 -1.06
N GLY A 196 -22.50 -21.10 0.01
CA GLY A 196 -22.13 -20.77 1.39
C GLY A 196 -22.51 -19.35 1.83
N THR A 197 -23.37 -18.65 1.08
CA THR A 197 -23.96 -17.35 1.48
C THR A 197 -25.45 -17.49 1.77
N VAL A 198 -25.97 -16.68 2.70
CA VAL A 198 -27.41 -16.65 3.03
C VAL A 198 -28.24 -16.04 1.88
N LEU A 199 -27.71 -15.04 1.19
CA LEU A 199 -28.40 -14.31 0.12
C LEU A 199 -28.20 -14.91 -1.28
N GLY A 200 -27.50 -16.05 -1.39
CA GLY A 200 -27.11 -16.64 -2.66
C GLY A 200 -26.13 -15.79 -3.46
N SER A 201 -26.22 -15.87 -4.79
CA SER A 201 -25.33 -15.15 -5.70
C SER A 201 -25.62 -13.64 -5.69
N GLN A 202 -24.58 -12.86 -5.42
CA GLN A 202 -24.60 -11.41 -5.25
C GLN A 202 -23.65 -10.74 -6.26
N VAL A 203 -23.70 -11.16 -7.53
CA VAL A 203 -22.78 -10.69 -8.60
C VAL A 203 -22.69 -9.17 -8.68
N VAL A 204 -23.84 -8.48 -8.63
CA VAL A 204 -23.88 -7.02 -8.74
C VAL A 204 -23.12 -6.38 -7.57
N ALA A 205 -23.38 -6.82 -6.34
CA ALA A 205 -22.68 -6.30 -5.16
C ALA A 205 -21.17 -6.58 -5.23
N ALA A 206 -20.77 -7.76 -5.71
CA ALA A 206 -19.36 -8.09 -5.89
C ALA A 206 -18.67 -7.22 -6.95
N LEU A 207 -19.33 -6.94 -8.08
CA LEU A 207 -18.79 -6.03 -9.10
C LEU A 207 -18.63 -4.60 -8.55
N PHE A 208 -19.62 -4.11 -7.81
CA PHE A 208 -19.49 -2.83 -7.11
C PHE A 208 -18.39 -2.86 -6.05
N GLY A 209 -18.21 -3.98 -5.35
CA GLY A 209 -17.12 -4.15 -4.39
C GLY A 209 -15.73 -4.04 -5.02
N TYR A 210 -15.55 -4.54 -6.26
CA TYR A 210 -14.32 -4.31 -7.02
C TYR A 210 -14.10 -2.82 -7.38
N VAL A 211 -15.14 -2.15 -7.87
CA VAL A 211 -15.06 -0.74 -8.26
C VAL A 211 -14.80 0.15 -7.05
N ILE A 212 -15.59 0.00 -5.98
CA ILE A 212 -15.48 0.78 -4.75
C ILE A 212 -14.11 0.55 -4.11
N GLY A 213 -13.69 -0.71 -3.97
CA GLY A 213 -12.39 -1.03 -3.36
C GLY A 213 -11.22 -0.40 -4.09
N LEU A 214 -11.22 -0.39 -5.43
CA LEU A 214 -10.17 0.26 -6.22
C LEU A 214 -10.22 1.79 -6.07
N GLN A 215 -11.39 2.40 -6.28
CA GLN A 215 -11.54 3.86 -6.32
C GLN A 215 -11.25 4.51 -4.96
N ILE A 216 -11.73 3.92 -3.86
CA ILE A 216 -11.45 4.49 -2.54
C ILE A 216 -9.98 4.29 -2.16
N SER A 217 -9.36 3.17 -2.56
CA SER A 217 -7.91 2.96 -2.33
C SER A 217 -7.06 4.00 -3.08
N ILE A 218 -7.39 4.30 -4.34
CA ILE A 218 -6.73 5.37 -5.13
C ILE A 218 -6.92 6.73 -4.49
N SER A 219 -8.16 7.08 -4.11
CA SER A 219 -8.48 8.35 -3.45
C SER A 219 -7.73 8.49 -2.11
N SER A 220 -7.66 7.41 -1.32
CA SER A 220 -6.95 7.37 -0.04
C SER A 220 -5.45 7.57 -0.22
N PHE A 221 -4.85 6.93 -1.22
CA PHE A 221 -3.44 7.13 -1.56
C PHE A 221 -3.13 8.59 -1.95
N ARG A 222 -3.97 9.20 -2.80
CA ARG A 222 -3.82 10.62 -3.18
C ARG A 222 -3.97 11.55 -1.98
N ALA A 223 -4.95 11.30 -1.11
CA ALA A 223 -5.12 12.06 0.13
C ALA A 223 -3.88 11.96 1.04
N GLY A 224 -3.28 10.77 1.13
CA GLY A 224 -2.01 10.56 1.83
C GLY A 224 -0.87 11.42 1.27
N ARG A 225 -0.70 11.46 -0.07
CA ARG A 225 0.32 12.30 -0.70
C ARG A 225 0.08 13.79 -0.46
N THR A 226 -1.16 14.26 -0.53
CA THR A 226 -1.50 15.65 -0.21
C THR A 226 -1.12 16.00 1.24
N LEU A 227 -1.41 15.10 2.19
CA LEU A 227 -1.00 15.30 3.57
C LEU A 227 0.53 15.29 3.73
N ALA A 228 1.23 14.44 2.98
CA ALA A 228 2.69 14.42 2.97
C ALA A 228 3.27 15.77 2.52
N SER A 229 2.73 16.36 1.45
CA SER A 229 3.12 17.71 1.01
C SER A 229 2.94 18.76 2.09
N TRP A 230 1.79 18.72 2.77
CA TRP A 230 1.52 19.67 3.85
C TRP A 230 2.49 19.49 5.03
N CYS A 231 2.75 18.24 5.42
CA CYS A 231 3.73 17.94 6.48
C CYS A 231 5.14 18.36 6.09
N HIS A 232 5.59 18.11 4.85
CA HIS A 232 6.89 18.53 4.36
C HIS A 232 7.06 20.04 4.38
N LEU A 233 6.08 20.79 3.87
CA LEU A 233 6.12 22.26 3.89
C LEU A 233 6.20 22.82 5.30
N LYS A 234 5.56 22.14 6.27
CA LYS A 234 5.58 22.55 7.67
C LYS A 234 6.88 22.19 8.39
N ALA A 235 7.40 20.98 8.17
CA ALA A 235 8.62 20.49 8.83
C ALA A 235 9.90 21.00 8.16
N ASN A 236 9.84 21.31 6.86
CA ASN A 236 10.98 21.72 6.04
C ASN A 236 10.62 22.96 5.20
N PRO A 237 10.41 24.14 5.83
CA PRO A 237 10.01 25.35 5.11
C PRO A 237 11.02 25.80 4.06
N HIS A 238 12.29 25.42 4.23
CA HIS A 238 13.42 25.77 3.35
C HIS A 238 13.84 24.61 2.42
N ILE A 239 13.00 23.57 2.24
CA ILE A 239 13.38 22.41 1.41
C ILE A 239 13.68 22.75 -0.06
N PHE A 240 13.26 23.93 -0.51
CA PHE A 240 13.53 24.46 -1.85
C PHE A 240 14.67 25.49 -1.89
N ASP A 241 15.26 25.83 -0.74
CA ASP A 241 16.43 26.69 -0.70
C ASP A 241 17.68 25.85 -1.02
N VAL A 242 18.32 26.18 -2.14
CA VAL A 242 19.35 25.38 -2.83
C VAL A 242 20.66 25.24 -2.04
N ASP A 243 20.82 25.95 -0.92
CA ASP A 243 22.11 26.11 -0.21
C ASP A 243 22.30 25.26 1.05
N LEU A 244 21.41 24.29 1.33
CA LEU A 244 21.56 23.44 2.53
C LEU A 244 22.56 22.30 2.30
N THR A 245 23.85 22.61 2.42
CA THR A 245 24.88 21.59 2.69
C THR A 245 24.82 21.21 4.17
N PRO A 246 24.62 19.93 4.53
CA PRO A 246 24.57 19.53 5.93
C PRO A 246 25.96 19.75 6.57
N PRO A 247 26.05 20.41 7.74
CA PRO A 247 27.31 20.57 8.43
C PRO A 247 27.82 19.21 8.91
N ASP A 248 28.97 18.77 8.40
CA ASP A 248 29.61 17.50 8.78
C ASP A 248 30.28 17.65 10.15
N ASN A 249 29.48 17.52 11.22
CA ASN A 249 29.96 17.64 12.60
C ASN A 249 30.07 16.26 13.25
N ASP A 250 31.25 15.91 13.78
CA ASP A 250 31.52 14.59 14.37
C ASP A 250 30.62 14.25 15.58
N ARG A 251 30.07 15.26 16.27
CA ARG A 251 29.06 15.06 17.33
C ARG A 251 27.76 14.43 16.81
N ASP A 252 27.38 14.68 15.56
CA ASP A 252 26.17 14.08 14.96
C ASP A 252 26.35 12.60 14.66
N LYS A 253 27.57 12.09 14.54
CA LYS A 253 27.79 10.66 14.25
C LYS A 253 27.36 9.77 15.44
N SER A 254 27.59 10.23 16.68
CA SER A 254 27.19 9.50 17.89
C SER A 254 25.67 9.52 18.12
N LEU A 255 25.02 10.67 17.92
CA LEU A 255 23.55 10.79 18.00
C LEU A 255 22.87 9.97 16.89
N ARG A 256 23.39 9.99 15.65
CA ARG A 256 22.90 9.15 14.55
C ARG A 256 22.90 7.67 14.92
N SER A 257 23.97 7.18 15.56
CA SER A 257 24.08 5.77 15.98
C SER A 257 22.97 5.35 16.95
N HIS A 258 22.62 6.19 17.93
CA HIS A 258 21.56 5.90 18.89
C HIS A 258 20.18 5.85 18.23
N HIS A 259 19.87 6.77 17.30
CA HIS A 259 18.60 6.78 16.59
C HIS A 259 18.41 5.53 15.73
N HIS A 260 19.45 5.07 15.03
CA HIS A 260 19.40 3.82 14.28
C HIS A 260 19.22 2.60 15.19
N LEU A 261 19.85 2.57 16.36
CA LEU A 261 19.64 1.48 17.32
C LEU A 261 18.19 1.45 17.80
N ILE A 262 17.65 2.62 18.19
CA ILE A 262 16.27 2.77 18.66
C ILE A 262 15.27 2.34 17.58
N ALA A 263 15.46 2.79 16.34
CA ALA A 263 14.61 2.44 15.20
C ALA A 263 14.60 0.95 14.86
N ARG A 264 15.64 0.20 15.26
CA ARG A 264 15.71 -1.25 15.08
C ARG A 264 15.12 -2.00 16.26
N VAL A 265 15.49 -1.59 17.48
CA VAL A 265 15.17 -2.30 18.71
C VAL A 265 13.69 -2.14 19.08
N ILE A 266 13.15 -0.92 19.00
CA ILE A 266 11.76 -0.66 19.40
C ILE A 266 10.79 -1.48 18.55
N PRO A 267 10.86 -1.49 17.20
CA PRO A 267 9.96 -2.30 16.41
C PRO A 267 10.09 -3.80 16.72
N SER A 268 11.32 -4.29 16.89
CA SER A 268 11.56 -5.70 17.22
C SER A 268 10.86 -6.09 18.54
N ILE A 269 11.02 -5.27 19.59
CA ILE A 269 10.42 -5.51 20.90
C ILE A 269 8.90 -5.46 20.82
N VAL A 270 8.33 -4.45 20.18
CA VAL A 270 6.86 -4.30 20.10
C VAL A 270 6.25 -5.45 19.28
N ALA A 271 6.90 -5.91 18.21
CA ALA A 271 6.44 -7.06 17.44
C ALA A 271 6.47 -8.35 18.28
N LEU A 272 7.53 -8.55 19.07
CA LEU A 272 7.64 -9.68 20.00
C LEU A 272 6.56 -9.62 21.09
N VAL A 273 6.32 -8.45 21.68
CA VAL A 273 5.29 -8.25 22.71
C VAL A 273 3.90 -8.58 22.14
N LEU A 274 3.56 -8.06 20.96
CA LEU A 274 2.28 -8.39 20.31
C LEU A 274 2.13 -9.90 20.07
N PHE A 275 3.18 -10.53 19.55
CA PHE A 275 3.18 -11.98 19.33
C PHE A 275 2.93 -12.76 20.64
N VAL A 276 3.66 -12.41 21.70
CA VAL A 276 3.50 -13.04 23.03
C VAL A 276 2.10 -12.81 23.58
N LEU A 277 1.54 -11.60 23.45
CA LEU A 277 0.17 -11.30 23.89
C LEU A 277 -0.87 -12.16 23.18
N TYR A 278 -0.71 -12.45 21.88
CA TYR A 278 -1.62 -13.33 21.15
C TYR A 278 -1.48 -14.80 21.58
N VAL A 279 -0.25 -15.26 21.83
CA VAL A 279 -0.03 -16.62 22.37
C VAL A 279 -0.65 -16.75 23.76
N LEU A 280 -0.44 -15.77 24.64
CA LEU A 280 -1.09 -15.75 25.96
C LEU A 280 -2.60 -15.67 25.82
N GLY A 281 -3.11 -14.91 24.85
CA GLY A 281 -4.53 -14.78 24.60
C GLY A 281 -5.20 -16.10 24.19
N ASP A 282 -4.53 -16.90 23.37
CA ASP A 282 -4.94 -18.25 23.00
C ASP A 282 -4.80 -19.23 24.19
N VAL A 283 -3.63 -19.30 24.83
CA VAL A 283 -3.37 -20.29 25.88
C VAL A 283 -4.20 -20.04 27.14
N HIS A 284 -4.40 -18.79 27.53
CA HIS A 284 -5.07 -18.46 28.79
C HIS A 284 -6.60 -18.42 28.66
N TRP A 285 -7.12 -17.83 27.58
CA TRP A 285 -8.57 -17.67 27.37
C TRP A 285 -9.16 -18.65 26.36
N ASN A 286 -8.34 -19.48 25.69
CA ASN A 286 -8.76 -20.44 24.66
C ASN A 286 -9.57 -19.77 23.53
N ILE A 287 -9.20 -18.55 23.16
CA ILE A 287 -9.88 -17.77 22.12
C ILE A 287 -9.27 -18.10 20.75
N LEU A 288 -10.04 -18.80 19.91
CA LEU A 288 -9.65 -19.23 18.55
C LEU A 288 -9.18 -18.07 17.65
N TYR A 289 -9.69 -16.86 17.87
CA TYR A 289 -9.25 -15.68 17.12
C TYR A 289 -7.76 -15.39 17.34
N TYR A 290 -7.30 -15.39 18.60
CA TYR A 290 -5.90 -15.16 18.93
C TYR A 290 -5.00 -16.28 18.44
N ARG A 291 -5.50 -17.52 18.43
CA ARG A 291 -4.82 -18.66 17.80
C ARG A 291 -4.47 -18.40 16.34
N LYS A 292 -5.48 -18.05 15.56
CA LYS A 292 -5.33 -17.72 14.14
C LYS A 292 -4.39 -16.54 13.94
N LEU A 293 -4.43 -15.56 14.83
CA LEU A 293 -3.61 -14.36 14.74
C LEU A 293 -2.13 -14.62 14.99
N TRP A 294 -1.74 -15.34 16.06
CA TRP A 294 -0.33 -15.63 16.30
C TRP A 294 0.26 -16.55 15.24
N ILE A 295 -0.50 -17.56 14.75
CA ILE A 295 -0.07 -18.39 13.63
C ILE A 295 0.09 -17.53 12.37
N ALA A 296 -0.85 -16.61 12.09
CA ALA A 296 -0.76 -15.69 10.96
C ALA A 296 0.47 -14.78 11.06
N CYS A 297 0.84 -14.33 12.25
CA CYS A 297 2.06 -13.56 12.50
C CYS A 297 3.35 -14.37 12.28
N LEU A 298 3.33 -15.71 12.42
CA LEU A 298 4.47 -16.56 12.08
C LEU A 298 4.64 -16.73 10.56
N VAL A 299 3.55 -16.96 9.84
CA VAL A 299 3.60 -17.27 8.39
C VAL A 299 3.54 -16.03 7.50
N GLY A 300 3.04 -14.90 8.02
CA GLY A 300 2.93 -13.63 7.30
C GLY A 300 4.25 -13.01 6.83
N PRO A 301 5.34 -13.04 7.61
CA PRO A 301 6.67 -12.66 7.15
C PRO A 301 7.08 -13.39 5.86
N LEU A 302 6.78 -14.69 5.73
CA LEU A 302 7.14 -15.46 4.53
C LEU A 302 6.42 -14.91 3.28
N GLY A 303 5.13 -14.59 3.39
CA GLY A 303 4.37 -13.95 2.30
C GLY A 303 4.94 -12.58 1.94
N THR A 304 5.33 -11.79 2.94
CA THR A 304 5.95 -10.47 2.74
C THR A 304 7.30 -10.57 2.02
N LEU A 305 8.15 -11.51 2.43
CA LEU A 305 9.46 -11.73 1.82
C LEU A 305 9.32 -12.18 0.38
N MET A 306 8.39 -13.10 0.10
CA MET A 306 8.10 -13.56 -1.26
C MET A 306 7.59 -12.41 -2.14
N ARG A 307 6.66 -11.58 -1.62
CA ARG A 307 6.21 -10.37 -2.33
C ARG A 307 7.35 -9.39 -2.59
N TRP A 308 8.22 -9.15 -1.60
CA TRP A 308 9.38 -8.27 -1.75
C TRP A 308 10.32 -8.78 -2.85
N LYS A 309 10.59 -10.10 -2.88
CA LYS A 309 11.39 -10.72 -3.94
C LYS A 309 10.70 -10.64 -5.30
N PHE A 310 9.39 -10.85 -5.40
CA PHE A 310 8.68 -10.63 -6.67
C PHE A 310 8.72 -9.17 -7.12
N GLY A 311 8.70 -8.22 -6.18
CA GLY A 311 8.82 -6.80 -6.47
C GLY A 311 10.11 -6.42 -7.22
N THR A 312 11.18 -7.22 -7.15
CA THR A 312 12.40 -6.95 -7.93
C THR A 312 12.18 -7.13 -9.42
N LEU A 313 11.22 -7.97 -9.82
CA LEU A 313 10.86 -8.20 -11.23
C LEU A 313 10.12 -7.00 -11.86
N ASN A 314 9.67 -6.03 -11.06
CA ASN A 314 8.96 -4.86 -11.57
C ASN A 314 9.89 -3.98 -12.40
N GLY A 315 9.64 -3.91 -13.70
CA GLY A 315 10.47 -3.14 -14.66
C GLY A 315 11.57 -3.94 -15.34
N GLU A 316 11.78 -5.22 -14.97
CA GLU A 316 12.81 -6.09 -15.54
C GLU A 316 12.39 -6.82 -16.82
N LEU A 317 11.17 -6.58 -17.34
CA LEU A 317 10.77 -7.07 -18.66
C LEU A 317 11.50 -6.29 -19.76
N GLU A 318 12.77 -6.64 -19.97
CA GLU A 318 13.65 -6.09 -21.02
C GLU A 318 13.18 -6.45 -22.44
N SER A 319 12.33 -7.47 -22.58
CA SER A 319 11.74 -7.83 -23.86
C SER A 319 10.55 -6.92 -24.20
N ASN A 320 10.81 -5.91 -25.02
CA ASN A 320 9.88 -5.33 -26.00
C ASN A 320 8.60 -4.65 -25.45
N ASN A 321 8.65 -3.34 -25.14
CA ASN A 321 7.50 -2.47 -24.80
C ASN A 321 6.73 -2.75 -23.48
N TRP A 322 7.13 -3.70 -22.63
CA TRP A 322 6.40 -4.06 -21.40
C TRP A 322 7.01 -3.58 -20.08
N GLN A 323 8.09 -2.78 -20.10
CA GLN A 323 8.73 -2.24 -18.88
C GLN A 323 7.78 -1.41 -17.99
N TRP A 324 6.68 -0.90 -18.55
CA TRP A 324 5.65 -0.16 -17.80
C TRP A 324 4.81 -1.05 -16.88
N PHE A 325 4.81 -2.38 -17.08
CA PHE A 325 3.93 -3.30 -16.39
C PHE A 325 4.59 -3.86 -15.11
N PRO A 326 4.01 -3.63 -13.91
CA PRO A 326 4.54 -4.16 -12.65
C PRO A 326 4.24 -5.67 -12.47
N ILE A 327 5.00 -6.52 -13.17
CA ILE A 327 4.75 -7.97 -13.22
C ILE A 327 4.89 -8.66 -11.86
N GLY A 328 5.80 -8.19 -11.01
CA GLY A 328 6.03 -8.72 -9.68
C GLY A 328 4.83 -8.53 -8.76
N THR A 329 4.29 -7.32 -8.74
CA THR A 329 3.08 -7.00 -7.95
C THR A 329 1.86 -7.74 -8.50
N PHE A 330 1.70 -7.78 -9.83
CA PHE A 330 0.67 -8.57 -10.49
C PHE A 330 0.73 -10.05 -10.12
N ALA A 331 1.90 -10.70 -10.26
CA ALA A 331 2.08 -12.12 -9.98
C ALA A 331 1.83 -12.44 -8.51
N SER A 332 2.36 -11.62 -7.59
CA SER A 332 2.11 -11.74 -6.15
C SER A 332 0.62 -11.76 -5.84
N ASN A 333 -0.11 -10.81 -6.43
CA ASN A 333 -1.54 -10.64 -6.25
C ASN A 333 -2.37 -11.81 -6.80
N VAL A 334 -2.03 -12.30 -8.00
CA VAL A 334 -2.70 -13.45 -8.62
C VAL A 334 -2.46 -14.73 -7.81
N ILE A 335 -1.20 -15.06 -7.48
CA ILE A 335 -0.84 -16.27 -6.72
C ILE A 335 -1.53 -16.27 -5.36
N ALA A 336 -1.48 -15.14 -4.64
CA ALA A 336 -2.13 -15.00 -3.34
C ALA A 336 -3.65 -15.13 -3.43
N SER A 337 -4.28 -14.55 -4.45
CA SER A 337 -5.74 -14.60 -4.64
C SER A 337 -6.22 -16.01 -4.95
N VAL A 338 -5.52 -16.73 -5.84
CA VAL A 338 -5.79 -18.14 -6.14
C VAL A 338 -5.63 -19.00 -4.88
N THR A 339 -4.55 -18.80 -4.13
CA THR A 339 -4.30 -19.52 -2.86
C THR A 339 -5.42 -19.25 -1.85
N ALA A 340 -5.86 -18.00 -1.68
CA ALA A 340 -6.93 -17.65 -0.76
C ALA A 340 -8.29 -18.24 -1.19
N CYS A 341 -8.60 -18.23 -2.49
CA CYS A 341 -9.81 -18.86 -3.03
C CYS A 341 -9.80 -20.38 -2.85
N LEU A 342 -8.66 -21.04 -3.08
CA LEU A 342 -8.49 -22.47 -2.82
C LEU A 342 -8.74 -22.82 -1.34
N ILE A 343 -8.13 -22.07 -0.42
CA ILE A 343 -8.34 -22.29 1.02
C ILE A 343 -9.80 -22.05 1.40
N ASN A 344 -10.45 -21.00 0.85
CA ASN A 344 -11.87 -20.76 1.10
C ASN A 344 -12.76 -21.89 0.56
N ALA A 345 -12.44 -22.48 -0.59
CA ALA A 345 -13.18 -23.62 -1.14
C ALA A 345 -13.08 -24.83 -0.20
N ILE A 346 -11.86 -25.12 0.28
CA ILE A 346 -11.61 -26.18 1.26
C ILE A 346 -12.42 -25.94 2.55
N PHE A 347 -12.56 -24.69 3.01
CA PHE A 347 -13.38 -24.39 4.20
C PHE A 347 -14.86 -24.64 4.01
N THR A 348 -15.39 -24.32 2.84
CA THR A 348 -16.81 -24.56 2.56
C THR A 348 -17.10 -26.05 2.59
N ASP A 349 -16.17 -26.88 2.10
CA ASP A 349 -16.25 -28.34 2.18
C ASP A 349 -16.07 -28.87 3.62
N MET A 350 -14.99 -28.48 4.30
CA MET A 350 -14.64 -28.99 5.64
C MET A 350 -15.65 -28.64 6.75
N ASN A 351 -16.45 -27.58 6.60
CA ASN A 351 -17.53 -27.26 7.55
C ASN A 351 -18.59 -28.38 7.68
N SER A 352 -18.54 -29.39 6.81
CA SER A 352 -19.38 -30.60 6.90
C SER A 352 -18.80 -31.71 7.80
N HIS A 353 -17.55 -31.63 8.27
CA HIS A 353 -16.86 -32.69 9.03
C HIS A 353 -16.27 -32.17 10.36
N GLU A 354 -16.70 -32.73 11.50
CA GLU A 354 -16.37 -32.25 12.86
C GLU A 354 -14.90 -32.45 13.30
N ASP A 355 -14.12 -33.33 12.65
CA ASP A 355 -12.82 -33.80 13.15
C ASP A 355 -11.58 -32.93 12.81
N TRP A 356 -11.71 -31.87 12.00
CA TRP A 356 -10.55 -31.17 11.40
C TRP A 356 -10.15 -29.83 12.04
N SER A 357 -10.44 -29.61 13.32
CA SER A 357 -10.30 -28.29 13.97
C SER A 357 -8.89 -27.65 13.87
N LEU A 358 -7.81 -28.41 14.06
CA LEU A 358 -6.44 -27.87 13.98
C LEU A 358 -6.04 -27.50 12.54
N ALA A 359 -6.36 -28.36 11.56
CA ALA A 359 -6.05 -28.09 10.16
C ALA A 359 -6.81 -26.85 9.65
N TYR A 360 -8.05 -26.68 10.09
CA TYR A 360 -8.87 -25.50 9.83
C TYR A 360 -8.19 -24.22 10.34
N ASP A 361 -7.75 -24.21 11.60
CA ASP A 361 -7.09 -23.06 12.20
C ASP A 361 -5.78 -22.69 11.48
N ILE A 362 -4.97 -23.68 11.12
CA ILE A 362 -3.71 -23.48 10.39
C ILE A 362 -3.98 -22.90 8.99
N LEU A 363 -4.94 -23.46 8.25
CA LEU A 363 -5.32 -22.94 6.94
C LEU A 363 -5.89 -21.51 7.05
N ALA A 364 -6.63 -21.21 8.11
CA ALA A 364 -7.27 -19.90 8.30
C ALA A 364 -6.20 -18.85 8.57
N ALA A 365 -5.22 -19.22 9.40
CA ALA A 365 -4.05 -18.42 9.67
C ALA A 365 -3.13 -18.28 8.44
N ALA A 366 -2.99 -19.31 7.59
CA ALA A 366 -2.24 -19.24 6.35
C ALA A 366 -2.91 -18.30 5.33
N ARG A 367 -4.24 -18.36 5.21
CA ARG A 367 -5.01 -17.41 4.39
C ARG A 367 -4.85 -15.99 4.90
N LEU A 368 -4.99 -15.78 6.21
CA LEU A 368 -4.88 -14.46 6.85
C LEU A 368 -3.46 -13.90 6.77
N GLY A 369 -2.47 -14.68 7.18
CA GLY A 369 -1.06 -14.31 7.31
C GLY A 369 -0.33 -14.37 5.98
N PHE A 370 -0.12 -15.56 5.42
CA PHE A 370 0.70 -15.76 4.23
C PHE A 370 0.06 -15.16 2.98
N ALA A 371 -1.13 -15.63 2.57
CA ALA A 371 -1.78 -15.13 1.35
C ALA A 371 -2.20 -13.66 1.49
N GLY A 372 -2.62 -13.23 2.68
CA GLY A 372 -2.88 -11.82 2.99
C GLY A 372 -1.65 -10.94 2.74
N SER A 373 -0.49 -11.34 3.29
CA SER A 373 0.77 -10.56 3.21
C SER A 373 1.50 -10.67 1.87
N LEU A 374 1.27 -11.74 1.11
CA LEU A 374 1.77 -11.92 -0.25
C LEU A 374 1.06 -11.00 -1.25
N SER A 375 -0.23 -10.72 -1.04
CA SER A 375 -0.98 -9.76 -1.85
C SER A 375 -0.85 -8.33 -1.32
N THR A 376 -1.14 -7.32 -2.14
CA THR A 376 -1.18 -5.92 -1.70
C THR A 376 -2.04 -5.07 -2.63
N VAL A 377 -2.81 -4.15 -2.03
CA VAL A 377 -3.53 -3.09 -2.76
C VAL A 377 -2.71 -1.80 -2.75
N SER A 378 -1.97 -1.53 -1.67
CA SER A 378 -1.18 -0.29 -1.54
C SER A 378 -0.06 -0.18 -2.59
N SER A 379 0.66 -1.27 -2.89
CA SER A 379 1.69 -1.24 -3.94
C SER A 379 1.07 -1.13 -5.33
N MET A 380 -0.01 -1.89 -5.60
CA MET A 380 -0.75 -1.82 -6.86
C MET A 380 -1.28 -0.41 -7.12
N VAL A 381 -1.91 0.24 -6.14
CA VAL A 381 -2.44 1.60 -6.27
C VAL A 381 -1.32 2.61 -6.48
N LYS A 382 -0.21 2.51 -5.74
CA LYS A 382 0.97 3.36 -5.95
C LYS A 382 1.42 3.27 -7.41
N GLU A 383 1.58 2.07 -7.94
CA GLU A 383 2.00 1.84 -9.33
C GLU A 383 0.98 2.37 -10.33
N VAL A 384 -0.33 2.16 -10.11
CA VAL A 384 -1.40 2.69 -10.97
C VAL A 384 -1.33 4.22 -11.04
N VAL A 385 -1.16 4.89 -9.89
CA VAL A 385 -1.06 6.35 -9.83
C VAL A 385 0.23 6.82 -10.50
N GLU A 386 1.36 6.17 -10.27
CA GLU A 386 2.62 6.52 -10.92
C GLU A 386 2.59 6.31 -12.44
N ILE A 387 1.98 5.22 -12.93
CA ILE A 387 1.79 4.99 -14.37
C ILE A 387 0.89 6.10 -14.94
N SER A 388 -0.18 6.47 -14.24
CA SER A 388 -1.08 7.53 -14.68
C SER A 388 -0.41 8.90 -14.71
N GLU A 389 0.54 9.18 -13.82
CA GLU A 389 1.24 10.49 -13.74
C GLU A 389 2.42 10.58 -14.71
N LYS A 390 3.09 9.46 -15.00
CA LYS A 390 4.24 9.43 -15.93
C LYS A 390 3.82 9.45 -17.41
N ASN A 391 2.57 9.10 -17.72
CA ASN A 391 2.07 9.00 -19.10
C ASN A 391 1.03 10.08 -19.41
N PRO A 392 0.77 10.39 -20.70
CA PRO A 392 -0.28 11.33 -21.09
C PRO A 392 -1.66 10.92 -20.57
N TYR A 393 -2.54 11.89 -20.35
CA TYR A 393 -3.89 11.68 -19.78
C TYR A 393 -4.74 10.60 -20.49
N HIS A 394 -4.54 10.41 -21.79
CA HIS A 394 -5.28 9.42 -22.59
C HIS A 394 -4.63 8.02 -22.61
N ASP A 395 -3.53 7.82 -21.90
CA ASP A 395 -2.88 6.50 -21.84
C ASP A 395 -3.75 5.50 -21.05
N LYS A 396 -3.94 4.33 -21.65
CA LYS A 396 -4.77 3.24 -21.12
C LYS A 396 -4.00 2.33 -20.18
N ARG A 397 -2.66 2.44 -20.08
CA ARG A 397 -1.80 1.53 -19.29
C ARG A 397 -2.23 1.37 -17.84
N ALA A 398 -2.47 2.47 -17.13
CA ALA A 398 -2.90 2.42 -15.72
C ALA A 398 -4.26 1.72 -15.55
N PHE A 399 -5.19 1.95 -16.48
CA PHE A 399 -6.49 1.30 -16.51
C PHE A 399 -6.37 -0.20 -16.81
N ILE A 400 -5.60 -0.58 -17.83
CA ILE A 400 -5.36 -1.97 -18.21
C ILE A 400 -4.71 -2.73 -17.05
N TYR A 401 -3.70 -2.14 -16.38
CA TYR A 401 -3.04 -2.76 -15.25
C TYR A 401 -3.98 -2.97 -14.06
N SER A 402 -4.66 -1.91 -13.61
CA SER A 402 -5.55 -1.99 -12.44
C SER A 402 -6.71 -2.96 -12.65
N TYR A 403 -7.52 -2.74 -13.68
CA TYR A 403 -8.70 -3.57 -13.95
C TYR A 403 -8.30 -4.97 -14.44
N GLY A 404 -7.23 -5.08 -15.23
CA GLY A 404 -6.71 -6.38 -15.67
C GLY A 404 -6.27 -7.25 -14.50
N THR A 405 -5.64 -6.69 -13.47
CA THR A 405 -5.28 -7.40 -12.24
C THR A 405 -6.54 -7.92 -11.52
N LEU A 406 -7.54 -7.07 -11.32
CA LEU A 406 -8.79 -7.45 -10.64
C LEU A 406 -9.56 -8.53 -11.41
N VAL A 407 -9.73 -8.35 -12.73
CA VAL A 407 -10.44 -9.31 -13.59
C VAL A 407 -9.70 -10.65 -13.59
N THR A 408 -8.37 -10.65 -13.70
CA THR A 408 -7.59 -11.89 -13.67
C THR A 408 -7.74 -12.62 -12.34
N CYS A 409 -7.59 -11.92 -11.21
CA CYS A 409 -7.76 -12.52 -9.88
C CYS A 409 -9.19 -13.07 -9.69
N CYS A 410 -10.20 -12.36 -10.20
CA CYS A 410 -11.59 -12.76 -10.11
C CYS A 410 -11.88 -14.02 -10.93
N LEU A 411 -11.48 -14.04 -12.21
CA LEU A 411 -11.73 -15.16 -13.11
C LEU A 411 -11.00 -16.43 -12.66
N LEU A 412 -9.72 -16.31 -12.29
CA LEU A 412 -8.96 -17.45 -11.77
C LEU A 412 -9.49 -17.91 -10.40
N GLY A 413 -9.91 -16.96 -9.55
CA GLY A 413 -10.54 -17.26 -8.27
C GLY A 413 -11.83 -18.06 -8.44
N LEU A 414 -12.72 -17.65 -9.37
CA LEU A 414 -13.94 -18.40 -9.71
C LEU A 414 -13.63 -19.77 -10.32
N LEU A 415 -12.65 -19.84 -11.23
CA LEU A 415 -12.23 -21.09 -11.88
C LEU A 415 -11.75 -22.12 -10.87
N VAL A 416 -11.14 -21.70 -9.76
CA VAL A 416 -10.71 -22.59 -8.67
C VAL A 416 -11.83 -22.86 -7.67
N TYR A 417 -12.51 -21.81 -7.20
CA TYR A 417 -13.49 -21.92 -6.12
C TYR A 417 -14.77 -22.65 -6.55
N SER A 418 -15.38 -22.25 -7.67
CA SER A 418 -16.71 -22.75 -8.06
C SER A 418 -16.74 -24.26 -8.35
N PRO A 419 -15.78 -24.87 -9.07
CA PRO A 419 -15.80 -26.31 -9.28
C PRO A 419 -15.64 -27.10 -7.98
N MET A 420 -14.72 -26.67 -7.10
CA MET A 420 -14.47 -27.38 -5.84
C MET A 420 -15.69 -27.36 -4.93
N VAL A 421 -16.40 -26.24 -4.85
CA VAL A 421 -17.53 -26.10 -3.92
C VAL A 421 -18.84 -26.68 -4.48
N ARG A 422 -18.95 -26.89 -5.80
CA ARG A 422 -20.17 -27.41 -6.43
C ARG A 422 -20.13 -28.89 -6.79
N PHE A 423 -18.95 -29.47 -6.98
CA PHE A 423 -18.78 -30.87 -7.39
C PHE A 423 -18.29 -31.80 -6.29
N ILE A 424 -17.82 -31.24 -5.17
CA ILE A 424 -17.60 -31.95 -3.90
C ILE A 424 -18.85 -31.74 -3.06
#